data_AF-A0A447QNJ3-F1
#
_entry.id   AF-A0A447QNJ3-F1
#
_cell.length_a   1.000
_cell.length_b   1.000
_cell.length_c   1.000
_cell.angle_alpha   90.00
_cell.angle_beta   90.00
_cell.angle_gamma   90.00
#
_symmetry.space_group_name_H-M   'P 1'
#
loop_
_entity.id
_entity.type
_entity.pdbx_description
1 polymer ?
#
loop_
_entity_poly.entity_id
_entity_poly.type
_entity_poly.pdbx_seq_one_letter_code
_entity_poly.pdbx_strand_id
1 'polypeptide(L)' 'MRAISYCIPSTWATKAIAGVNQMGMSLNEVGNDVLMLLLLGAVYTVIGIGVGLAHNSVALRSLFRKRRA' A
#
# COMPACT_ATOMS: atom_id res chain seq x y z
N MET A 1 7.60 -15.87 9.82
CA MET A 1 7.16 -14.47 9.95
C MET A 1 7.79 -13.49 8.94
N ARG A 2 8.52 -13.94 7.89
CA ARG A 2 9.14 -13.01 6.92
C ARG A 2 8.16 -12.47 5.85
N ALA A 3 7.19 -13.29 5.47
CA ALA A 3 6.21 -12.95 4.43
C ALA A 3 5.45 -11.64 4.72
N ILE A 4 5.01 -11.44 5.96
CA ILE A 4 4.28 -10.22 6.35
C ILE A 4 5.16 -8.98 6.20
N SER A 5 6.43 -9.06 6.61
CA SER A 5 7.36 -7.92 6.51
C SER A 5 7.56 -7.45 5.07
N TYR A 6 7.54 -8.35 4.09
CA TYR A 6 7.64 -7.97 2.68
C TYR A 6 6.42 -7.19 2.16
N CYS A 7 5.29 -7.24 2.85
CA CYS A 7 4.11 -6.43 2.52
C CYS A 7 4.14 -5.04 3.18
N ILE A 8 5.08 -4.78 4.09
CA ILE A 8 5.14 -3.52 4.84
C ILE A 8 6.03 -2.52 4.09
N PRO A 9 5.50 -1.37 3.65
CA PRO A 9 6.29 -0.37 2.93
C PRO A 9 7.52 0.13 3.70
N SER A 10 7.42 0.26 5.03
CA SER A 10 8.56 0.71 5.85
C SER A 10 9.75 -0.24 5.81
N THR A 11 9.55 -1.56 5.61
CA THR A 11 10.64 -2.53 5.45
C THR A 11 11.51 -2.18 4.25
N TRP A 12 10.91 -1.88 3.11
CA TRP A 12 11.62 -1.54 1.87
C TRP A 12 12.19 -0.12 1.92
N ALA A 13 11.45 0.83 2.50
CA ALA A 13 11.90 2.21 2.65
C ALA A 13 13.14 2.32 3.52
N THR A 14 13.15 1.69 4.71
CA THR A 14 14.31 1.71 5.60
C THR A 14 15.53 1.06 4.94
N LYS A 15 15.34 -0.05 4.20
CA LYS A 15 16.42 -0.71 3.47
C LYS A 15 17.00 0.18 2.37
N ALA A 16 16.17 0.83 1.56
CA ALA A 16 16.64 1.74 0.51
C ALA A 16 17.40 2.95 1.08
N ILE A 17 16.87 3.57 2.14
CA ILE A 17 17.51 4.72 2.81
C ILE A 17 18.86 4.33 3.41
N ALA A 18 18.93 3.18 4.10
CA ALA A 18 20.20 2.67 4.63
C ALA A 18 21.17 2.30 3.52
N GLY A 19 20.69 1.76 2.39
CA GLY A 19 21.51 1.47 1.21
C GLY A 19 22.23 2.69 0.68
N VAL A 20 21.51 3.78 0.45
CA VAL A 20 22.12 5.01 -0.05
C VAL A 20 22.98 5.68 1.03
N ASN A 21 22.45 5.87 2.23
CA ASN A 21 23.07 6.76 3.22
C ASN A 21 24.17 6.07 4.04
N GLN A 22 24.07 4.76 4.29
CA GLN A 22 25.00 4.03 5.18
C GLN A 22 25.89 3.07 4.41
N MET A 23 25.40 2.48 3.31
CA MET A 23 26.18 1.55 2.49
C MET A 23 26.81 2.24 1.26
N GLY A 24 26.52 3.53 1.03
CA GLY A 24 27.08 4.29 -0.09
C GLY A 24 26.62 3.80 -1.46
N MET A 25 25.52 3.03 -1.51
CA MET A 25 24.98 2.51 -2.75
C MET A 25 24.39 3.64 -3.60
N SER A 26 24.55 3.53 -4.90
CA SER A 26 23.87 4.39 -5.85
C SER A 26 22.36 4.11 -5.90
N LEU A 27 21.57 5.06 -6.42
CA LEU A 27 20.13 4.89 -6.58
C LEU A 27 19.74 3.71 -7.48
N ASN A 28 20.61 3.34 -8.43
CA ASN A 28 20.37 2.20 -9.30
C ASN A 28 20.37 0.88 -8.50
N GLU A 29 21.30 0.75 -7.54
CA GLU A 29 21.47 -0.46 -6.74
C GLU A 29 20.34 -0.68 -5.72
N VAL A 30 19.70 0.39 -5.24
CA VAL A 30 18.47 0.31 -4.42
C VAL A 30 17.18 0.34 -5.25
N GLY A 31 17.29 0.30 -6.59
CA GLY A 31 16.16 0.47 -7.51
C GLY A 31 15.05 -0.56 -7.31
N ASN A 32 15.39 -1.81 -6.97
CA ASN A 32 14.39 -2.85 -6.67
C ASN A 32 13.57 -2.53 -5.42
N ASP A 33 14.18 -1.91 -4.40
CA ASP A 33 13.46 -1.52 -3.18
C ASP A 33 12.50 -0.36 -3.47
N VAL A 34 12.92 0.59 -4.31
CA VAL A 34 12.08 1.70 -4.79
C VAL A 34 10.91 1.19 -5.64
N LEU A 35 11.17 0.26 -6.57
CA LEU A 35 10.12 -0.36 -7.38
C LEU A 35 9.08 -1.05 -6.49
N MET A 36 9.51 -1.78 -5.47
CA MET A 36 8.61 -2.45 -4.55
C MET A 36 7.75 -1.46 -3.75
N LEU A 37 8.30 -0.30 -3.36
CA LEU A 37 7.50 0.76 -2.73
C LEU A 37 6.41 1.30 -3.66
N LEU A 38 6.70 1.48 -4.95
CA LEU A 38 5.71 1.89 -5.95
C LEU A 38 4.64 0.83 -6.16
N LEU A 39 5.03 -0.44 -6.25
CA LEU A 39 4.11 -1.58 -6.37
C LEU A 39 3.18 -1.68 -5.17
N LEU A 40 3.72 -1.61 -3.95
CA LEU A 40 2.91 -1.60 -2.73
C LEU A 40 1.98 -0.38 -2.73
N GLY A 41 2.46 0.81 -3.07
CA GLY A 41 1.63 2.00 -3.22
C GLY A 41 0.43 1.76 -4.12
N ALA A 42 0.65 1.23 -5.34
CA ALA A 42 -0.42 0.91 -6.28
C ALA A 42 -1.42 -0.11 -5.70
N VAL A 43 -0.93 -1.19 -5.07
CA VAL A 43 -1.77 -2.22 -4.45
C VAL A 43 -2.64 -1.63 -3.34
N TYR A 44 -2.06 -0.86 -2.41
CA TYR A 44 -2.78 -0.22 -1.32
C TYR A 44 -3.80 0.81 -1.82
N THR A 45 -3.49 1.55 -2.89
CA THR A 45 -4.45 2.46 -3.54
C THR A 45 -5.64 1.69 -4.12
N VAL A 46 -5.41 0.60 -4.85
CA VAL A 46 -6.49 -0.23 -5.42
C VAL A 46 -7.38 -0.81 -4.31
N ILE A 47 -6.77 -1.32 -3.23
CA ILE A 47 -7.51 -1.80 -2.06
C ILE A 47 -8.35 -0.66 -1.45
N GLY A 48 -7.75 0.51 -1.25
CA GLY A 48 -8.45 1.68 -0.70
C GLY A 48 -9.64 2.11 -1.55
N ILE A 49 -9.49 2.15 -2.88
CA ILE A 49 -10.59 2.41 -3.82
C ILE A 49 -11.67 1.34 -3.69
N GLY A 50 -11.30 0.06 -3.72
CA GLY A 50 -12.24 -1.06 -3.60
C GLY A 50 -13.04 -1.00 -2.30
N VAL A 51 -12.39 -0.72 -1.17
CA VAL A 51 -13.04 -0.51 0.13
C VAL A 51 -13.96 0.70 0.09
N GLY A 52 -13.54 1.83 -0.52
CA GLY A 52 -14.37 3.02 -0.67
C GLY A 52 -15.66 2.76 -1.47
N LEU A 53 -15.56 2.03 -2.58
CA LEU A 53 -16.71 1.64 -3.39
C LEU A 53 -17.64 0.67 -2.64
N ALA A 54 -17.08 -0.31 -1.93
CA ALA A 54 -17.86 -1.24 -1.11
C ALA A 54 -18.58 -0.51 0.05
N HIS A 55 -17.88 0.38 0.74
CA HIS A 55 -18.47 1.17 1.82
C HIS A 55 -19.60 2.09 1.31
N ASN A 56 -19.37 2.79 0.20
CA ASN A 56 -20.38 3.70 -0.35
C ASN A 56 -21.61 2.94 -0.89
N SER A 57 -21.42 1.76 -1.49
CA SER A 57 -22.54 0.91 -1.92
C SER A 57 -23.32 0.30 -0.75
N VAL A 58 -22.66 -0.04 0.36
CA VAL A 58 -23.32 -0.43 1.62
C VAL A 58 -24.09 0.75 2.24
N ALA A 59 -23.53 1.95 2.26
CA ALA A 59 -24.19 3.16 2.74
C ALA A 59 -25.42 3.53 1.90
N LEU A 60 -25.33 3.43 0.56
CA LEU A 60 -26.48 3.57 -0.32
C LEU A 60 -27.55 2.51 -0.02
N ARG A 61 -27.16 1.23 0.08
CA ARG A 61 -28.08 0.13 0.38
C ARG A 61 -28.79 0.30 1.73
N SER A 62 -28.12 0.83 2.75
CA SER A 62 -28.72 1.05 4.07
C SER A 62 -29.73 2.20 4.09
N LEU A 63 -29.48 3.28 3.32
CA LEU A 63 -30.43 4.39 3.13
C LEU A 63 -31.73 3.94 2.43
N PHE A 64 -31.62 3.13 1.37
CA PHE A 64 -32.80 2.60 0.68
C PHE A 64 -33.60 1.62 1.55
N ARG A 65 -32.94 0.89 2.46
CA ARG A 65 -33.62 0.00 3.41
C ARG A 65 -34.36 0.77 4.50
N LYS A 66 -33.85 1.95 4.91
CA LYS A 66 -34.48 2.82 5.92
C LYS A 66 -35.74 3.54 5.42
N ARG A 67 -35.84 3.82 4.11
CA ARG A 67 -37.03 4.46 3.51
C ARG A 67 -38.21 3.52 3.28
N ARG A 68 -38.03 2.21 3.51
CA ARG A 68 -39.05 1.17 3.28
C ARG A 68 -39.65 0.62 4.58
N ALA A 69 -39.25 1.17 5.73
CA ALA A 69 -39.78 0.87 7.06
C ALA A 69 -40.68 2.02 7.52
#